data_AF-A0AAV4EAI1-F1
#
_entry.id   AF-A0AAV4EAI1-F1
#
_cell.length_a   1.000
_cell.length_b   1.000
_cell.length_c   1.000
_cell.angle_alpha   90.00
_cell.angle_beta   90.00
_cell.angle_gamma   90.00
#
_symmetry.space_group_name_H-M   'P 1'
#
loop_
_entity.id
_entity.type
_entity.pdbx_description
1 polymer ?
#
loop_
_entity_poly.entity_id
_entity_poly.type
_entity_poly.pdbx_seq_one_letter_code
_entity_poly.pdbx_strand_id
1 'polypeptide(L)' 'MAPRTKVVFVWTLSHVGIAGNEKVDELAKLALNQEMHDDKQVLWSDLKLKVKTHLEQLWQTDWDNEVDNKLHEV' A
#
# COMPACT_ATOMS: atom_id res chain seq x y z
N MET A 1 10.48 -8.61 -22.26
CA MET A 1 9.17 -8.73 -21.59
C MET A 1 9.35 -9.58 -20.34
N ALA A 2 9.00 -9.08 -19.15
CA ALA A 2 9.08 -9.90 -17.94
C ALA A 2 7.99 -10.99 -17.98
N PRO A 3 8.27 -12.22 -17.50
CA PRO A 3 7.29 -13.30 -17.51
C PRO A 3 6.07 -12.94 -16.63
N ARG A 4 4.87 -13.26 -17.12
CA ARG A 4 3.64 -13.18 -16.32
C ARG A 4 3.62 -14.33 -15.32
N THR A 5 3.79 -14.02 -14.03
CA THR A 5 3.68 -15.00 -12.95
C THR A 5 2.22 -15.13 -12.52
N LYS A 6 1.70 -16.36 -12.46
CA LYS A 6 0.38 -16.65 -11.88
C LYS A 6 0.54 -16.84 -10.37
N VAL A 7 -0.11 -15.98 -9.58
CA VAL A 7 -0.12 -16.05 -8.12
C VAL A 7 -1.49 -16.55 -7.66
N VAL A 8 -1.50 -17.47 -6.70
CA VAL A 8 -2.72 -18.00 -6.08
C VAL A 8 -2.62 -17.75 -4.58
N PHE A 9 -3.66 -17.16 -4.00
CA PHE A 9 -3.77 -16.92 -2.57
C PHE A 9 -4.59 -18.03 -1.91
N VAL A 10 -4.13 -18.51 -0.75
CA VAL A 10 -4.78 -19.56 0.02
C VAL A 10 -4.75 -19.16 1.49
N TRP A 11 -5.83 -19.47 2.20
CA TRP A 11 -5.89 -19.34 3.66
C TRP A 11 -5.48 -20.67 4.30
N THR A 12 -4.63 -20.59 5.31
CA THR A 12 -4.25 -21.74 6.12
C THR A 12 -4.44 -21.42 7.60
N LEU A 13 -4.77 -22.45 8.38
CA LEU A 13 -4.77 -22.34 9.84
C LEU A 13 -3.33 -22.18 10.36
N SER A 14 -3.18 -21.43 11.45
CA SER A 14 -1.89 -21.29 12.12
C SER A 14 -1.56 -22.54 12.93
N HIS A 15 -0.26 -22.84 13.07
CA HIS A 15 0.28 -23.90 13.94
C HIS A 15 -0.28 -25.32 13.70
N VAL A 16 -0.56 -25.66 12.44
CA VAL A 16 -1.04 -27.00 12.05
C VAL A 16 0.06 -27.89 11.46
N GLY A 17 1.34 -27.59 11.68
CA GLY A 17 2.46 -28.40 11.20
C GLY A 17 2.90 -28.11 9.76
N ILE A 18 2.40 -27.03 9.14
CA ILE A 18 2.88 -26.62 7.81
C ILE A 18 4.21 -25.90 7.99
N ALA A 19 5.30 -26.62 7.76
CA ALA A 19 6.66 -26.14 7.99
C ALA A 19 6.96 -24.77 7.37
N GLY A 20 6.45 -24.49 6.16
CA GLY A 20 6.61 -23.19 5.51
C GLY A 20 5.88 -22.05 6.23
N ASN A 21 4.66 -22.30 6.71
CA ASN A 21 3.88 -21.31 7.45
C ASN A 21 4.48 -21.06 8.85
N GLU A 22 4.93 -22.12 9.52
CA GLU A 22 5.57 -22.02 10.84
C GLU A 22 6.90 -21.29 10.79
N LYS A 23 7.72 -21.57 9.76
CA LYS A 23 8.97 -20.85 9.55
C LYS A 23 8.75 -19.36 9.29
N VAL A 24 7.71 -19.01 8.53
CA VAL A 24 7.36 -17.59 8.29
C VAL A 24 6.90 -16.92 9.59
N ASP A 25 6.08 -17.60 10.39
CA ASP A 25 5.63 -17.08 11.70
C ASP A 25 6.80 -16.87 12.67
N GLU A 26 7.73 -17.83 12.75
CA GLU A 26 8.94 -17.70 13.57
C GLU A 26 9.80 -16.51 13.12
N LEU A 27 10.07 -16.39 11.82
CA LEU A 27 10.85 -15.28 11.27
C LEU A 27 10.16 -13.92 11.49
N ALA A 28 8.84 -13.87 11.36
CA ALA A 28 8.08 -12.65 11.63
C ALA A 28 8.19 -12.24 13.11
N LYS A 29 8.11 -13.19 14.05
CA LYS A 29 8.31 -12.94 15.48
C LYS A 29 9.73 -12.48 15.81
N LEU A 30 10.74 -13.07 15.17
CA LEU A 30 12.14 -12.66 15.35
C LEU A 30 12.37 -11.23 14.85
N ALA A 31 11.77 -10.87 13.70
CA ALA A 31 11.88 -9.53 13.13
C ALA A 31 11.30 -8.43 14.02
N LEU A 32 10.34 -8.74 14.92
CA LEU A 32 9.81 -7.77 15.89
C LEU A 32 10.84 -7.38 16.95
N ASN A 33 11.76 -8.28 17.29
CA ASN A 33 12.79 -8.06 18.31
C ASN A 33 14.11 -7.57 17.70
N GLN A 34 14.21 -7.50 16.38
CA GLN A 34 15.37 -6.98 15.69
C GLN A 34 15.30 -5.45 15.69
N GLU A 35 16.38 -4.78 16.11
CA GLU A 35 16.50 -3.34 15.94
C GLU A 35 16.32 -3.02 14.45
N MET A 36 15.29 -2.21 14.17
CA MET A 36 15.07 -1.74 12.82
C MET A 36 16.25 -0.83 12.48
N HIS A 37 17.12 -1.27 11.57
CA HIS A 37 18.03 -0.34 10.94
C HIS A 37 17.16 0.77 10.29
N ASP A 38 17.41 2.02 10.67
CA ASP A 38 16.76 3.24 10.17
C ASP A 38 16.87 3.43 8.64
N ASP A 39 17.55 2.52 7.95
CA ASP A 39 17.64 2.45 6.50
C ASP A 39 16.31 2.06 5.80
N LYS A 40 15.23 1.81 6.55
CA LYS A 40 13.88 1.85 5.98
C LYS A 40 13.47 3.30 5.71
N GLN A 41 14.19 3.95 4.80
CA GLN A 41 13.69 5.14 4.14
C GLN A 41 12.37 4.77 3.49
N VAL A 42 11.27 5.26 4.06
CA VAL A 42 9.98 5.30 3.36
C VAL A 42 10.27 5.88 1.99
N LEU A 43 10.14 5.06 0.96
CA LEU A 43 10.51 5.49 -0.37
C LEU A 43 9.61 6.66 -0.70
N TRP A 44 10.18 7.78 -1.14
CA TRP A 44 9.42 8.96 -1.57
C TRP A 44 8.32 8.60 -2.59
N SER A 45 8.49 7.48 -3.32
CA SER A 45 7.47 6.89 -4.19
C SER A 45 6.17 6.52 -3.47
N ASP A 46 6.24 6.06 -2.22
CA ASP A 46 5.07 5.65 -1.44
C ASP A 46 4.21 6.86 -1.07
N LEU A 47 4.85 8.03 -0.94
CA LEU A 47 4.17 9.31 -0.72
C LEU A 47 3.53 9.87 -2.00
N LYS A 48 4.00 9.48 -3.20
CA LYS A 48 3.47 10.02 -4.46
C LYS A 48 1.97 9.83 -4.59
N LEU A 49 1.47 8.63 -4.28
CA LEU A 49 0.04 8.35 -4.41
C LEU A 49 -0.74 9.26 -3.46
N LYS A 50 -0.27 9.39 -2.22
CA LYS A 50 -0.92 10.24 -1.21
C LYS A 50 -0.92 11.72 -1.60
N VAL A 51 0.21 12.24 -2.10
CA VAL A 51 0.31 13.62 -2.58
C VAL A 51 -0.60 13.83 -3.79
N LYS A 52 -0.59 12.91 -4.76
CA LYS A 52 -1.44 13.00 -5.94
C LYS A 52 -2.92 13.04 -5.56
N THR A 53 -3.37 12.09 -4.75
CA THR A 53 -4.77 12.06 -4.29
C THR A 53 -5.15 13.33 -3.53
N HIS A 54 -4.24 13.87 -2.71
CA HIS A 54 -4.51 15.12 -2.01
C HIS A 54 -4.67 16.31 -2.98
N LEU A 55 -3.80 16.42 -3.99
CA LEU A 55 -3.91 17.46 -5.02
C LEU A 55 -5.20 17.33 -5.83
N GLU A 56 -5.59 16.11 -6.20
CA GLU A 56 -6.85 15.84 -6.90
C GLU A 56 -8.07 16.24 -6.04
N GLN A 57 -8.02 15.98 -4.73
CA GLN A 57 -9.07 16.41 -3.80
C GLN A 57 -9.17 17.92 -3.67
N LEU A 58 -8.04 18.62 -3.58
CA LEU A 58 -8.02 20.09 -3.53
C LEU A 58 -8.59 20.67 -4.82
N TRP A 59 -8.14 20.18 -5.97
CA TRP A 59 -8.67 20.59 -7.26
C TRP A 59 -10.18 20.34 -7.39
N GLN A 60 -10.66 19.16 -6.97
CA GLN A 60 -12.09 18.86 -6.99
C GLN A 60 -12.87 19.78 -6.05
N THR A 61 -12.32 20.08 -4.86
CA THR A 61 -12.96 21.00 -3.91
C THR A 61 -13.07 22.41 -4.50
N ASP A 62 -12.01 22.89 -5.16
CA ASP A 62 -12.01 24.20 -5.82
C ASP A 62 -13.03 24.21 -6.97
N TRP A 63 -13.09 23.13 -7.74
CA TRP A 63 -14.06 22.96 -8.82
C TRP A 63 -15.51 22.99 -8.32
N ASP A 64 -15.82 22.21 -7.28
CA ASP A 64 -17.17 22.10 -6.70
C ASP A 64 -17.66 23.44 -6.12
N ASN A 65 -16.74 24.33 -5.71
CA ASN A 65 -17.07 25.66 -5.19
C ASN A 65 -17.22 26.73 -6.28
N GLU A 66 -16.84 26.45 -7.52
CA GLU A 66 -16.93 27.40 -8.64
C GLU A 66 -18.34 27.40 -9.23
N VAL A 67 -19.25 28.17 -8.64
CA VAL A 67 -20.67 28.21 -9.03
C VAL A 67 -20.97 29.07 -10.27
N ASP A 68 -20.03 29.88 -10.75
CA ASP A 68 -20.20 30.82 -11.88
C ASP A 68 -19.45 30.38 -13.16
N ASN A 69 -19.07 29.10 -13.26
CA ASN A 69 -18.42 28.55 -14.45
C ASN A 69 -19.41 27.76 -15.33
N LYS A 70 -19.55 28.17 -16.60
CA LYS A 70 -20.40 27.51 -17.61
C LYS A 70 -20.08 26.02 -17.85
N LEU A 71 -18.88 25.57 -17.49
CA LEU A 71 -18.46 24.17 -17.60
C LEU A 71 -18.87 23.34 -16.36
N HIS A 72 -19.32 23.97 -15.28
CA HIS A 72 -19.72 23.30 -14.05
C HIS A 72 -21.19 22.83 -14.07
N GLU A 73 -22.01 23.40 -14.95
CA GLU A 73 -23.43 23.02 -15.15
C GLU A 73 -23.66 21.90 -16.18
N VAL A 74 -22.61 21.28 -16.74
CA VAL A 74 -22.72 20.28 -17.84
C VAL A 74 -22.94 18.86 -17.33
#